data_AF-A0A8T5NSR8-F1
#
_entry.id   AF-A0A8T5NSR8-F1
#
_cell.length_a   1.000
_cell.length_b   1.000
_cell.length_c   1.000
_cell.angle_alpha   90.00
_cell.angle_beta   90.00
_cell.angle_gamma   90.00
#
_symmetry.space_group_name_H-M   'P 1'
#
loop_
_entity.id
_entity.type
_entity.pdbx_description
1 polymer ?
#
loop_
_entity_poly.entity_id
_entity_poly.type
_entity_poly.pdbx_seq_one_letter_code
_entity_poly.pdbx_strand_id
1 'polypeptide(L)'
;LKKLDFKLQIPGKEYTHMNLSQIFQKKDFRLDIFEKEVCGKFSLSKTMIKRAKKIINLKNIKAYICSNEDIFLFKTMTEREGDLEDCISIATTTDPNWSLMLEELRYQIYHNKKDVWITWIGERLDILEDRGLIIPIIEEINKLREKYYYELEKKQKK
;
A
#
# COMPACT_ATOMS: atom_id res chain seq x y z
N LEU A 1 -14.31 1.17 20.56
CA LEU A 1 -13.73 2.50 20.28
C LEU A 1 -14.42 3.61 21.07
N LYS A 2 -15.73 3.85 20.93
CA LYS A 2 -16.45 4.86 21.75
C LYS A 2 -16.28 4.68 23.27
N LYS A 3 -16.38 3.44 23.77
CA LYS A 3 -16.11 3.11 25.20
C LYS A 3 -14.66 3.36 25.64
N LEU A 4 -13.73 3.55 24.70
CA LEU A 4 -12.33 3.88 24.95
C LEU A 4 -12.05 5.37 24.74
N ASP A 5 -13.10 6.21 24.60
CA ASP A 5 -13.01 7.65 24.35
C ASP A 5 -12.42 8.04 22.98
N PHE A 6 -12.50 7.13 22.00
CA PHE A 6 -12.27 7.48 20.60
C PHE A 6 -13.51 8.11 19.99
N LYS A 7 -13.34 9.27 19.35
CA LYS A 7 -14.38 9.99 18.62
C LYS A 7 -14.30 9.63 17.14
N LEU A 8 -15.47 9.39 16.54
CA LEU A 8 -15.58 9.22 15.10
C LEU A 8 -15.36 10.58 14.45
N GLN A 9 -14.46 10.63 13.46
CA GLN A 9 -14.20 11.80 12.63
C GLN A 9 -14.62 11.49 11.19
N ILE A 10 -15.21 12.49 10.53
CA ILE A 10 -15.44 12.43 9.09
C ILE A 10 -14.10 12.77 8.42
N PRO A 11 -13.62 11.95 7.47
CA PRO A 11 -12.39 12.28 6.74
C PRO A 11 -12.49 13.66 6.08
N GLY A 12 -11.45 14.48 6.25
CA GLY A 12 -11.33 15.77 5.56
C GLY A 12 -11.28 15.61 4.03
N LYS A 13 -11.39 16.72 3.29
CA LYS A 13 -11.32 16.68 1.81
C LYS A 13 -10.00 16.10 1.30
N GLU A 14 -8.90 16.24 2.05
CA GLU A 14 -7.62 15.61 1.69
C GLU A 14 -7.66 14.07 1.73
N TYR A 15 -8.69 13.46 2.33
CA TYR A 15 -8.82 12.02 2.48
C TYR A 15 -9.88 11.38 1.57
N THR A 16 -10.64 12.18 0.81
CA THR A 16 -11.71 11.63 -0.05
C THR A 16 -11.21 10.66 -1.11
N HIS A 17 -9.96 10.78 -1.56
CA HIS A 17 -9.36 9.87 -2.53
C HIS A 17 -8.83 8.57 -1.89
N MET A 18 -8.78 8.49 -0.55
CA MET A 18 -8.20 7.35 0.17
C MET A 18 -9.22 6.23 0.48
N ASN A 19 -10.49 6.36 0.07
CA ASN A 19 -11.54 5.37 0.33
C ASN A 19 -11.61 4.91 1.81
N LEU A 20 -11.39 5.86 2.73
CA LEU A 20 -11.45 5.63 4.17
C LEU A 20 -12.89 5.36 4.60
N SER A 21 -13.11 4.24 5.31
CA SER A 21 -14.42 3.92 5.87
C SER A 21 -14.72 4.82 7.07
N GLN A 22 -13.78 4.90 8.02
CA GLN A 22 -13.95 5.63 9.28
C GLN A 22 -12.60 6.09 9.82
N ILE A 23 -12.56 7.28 10.44
CA ILE A 23 -11.42 7.72 11.25
C ILE A 23 -11.86 7.77 12.70
N PHE A 24 -11.07 7.21 13.60
CA PHE A 24 -11.26 7.34 15.03
C PHE A 24 -10.08 8.06 15.67
N GLN A 25 -10.34 9.10 16.44
CA GLN A 25 -9.29 9.89 17.09
C GLN A 25 -9.50 10.02 18.60
N LYS A 26 -8.40 9.96 19.35
CA LYS A 26 -8.34 10.22 20.80
C LYS A 26 -7.01 10.89 21.12
N LYS A 27 -7.03 12.17 21.51
CA LYS A 27 -5.81 12.97 21.70
C LYS A 27 -4.90 12.82 20.47
N ASP A 28 -3.67 12.35 20.68
CA ASP A 28 -2.67 12.14 19.63
C ASP A 28 -2.78 10.77 18.94
N PHE A 29 -3.70 9.91 19.38
CA PHE A 29 -3.95 8.62 18.74
C PHE A 29 -4.99 8.74 17.65
N ARG A 30 -4.69 8.18 16.48
CA ARG A 30 -5.59 8.12 15.32
C ARG A 30 -5.61 6.70 14.76
N LEU A 31 -6.81 6.25 14.39
CA LEU A 31 -7.04 4.98 13.70
C LEU A 31 -7.77 5.27 12.39
N ASP A 32 -7.14 4.87 11.31
CA ASP A 32 -7.68 4.97 9.95
C ASP A 32 -8.19 3.59 9.53
N ILE A 33 -9.50 3.47 9.35
CA ILE A 33 -10.15 2.21 9.02
C ILE A 33 -10.44 2.16 7.54
N PHE A 34 -9.85 1.16 6.89
CA PHE A 34 -10.10 0.80 5.50
C PHE A 34 -10.86 -0.52 5.46
N GLU A 35 -11.86 -0.63 4.58
CA GLU A 35 -12.56 -1.88 4.34
C GLU A 35 -12.05 -2.50 3.03
N LYS A 36 -11.31 -3.62 3.15
CA LYS A 36 -10.75 -4.46 2.06
C LYS A 36 -9.69 -3.79 1.17
N GLU A 37 -9.86 -2.52 0.83
CA GLU A 37 -8.99 -1.75 -0.05
C GLU A 37 -8.42 -0.53 0.67
N VAL A 38 -7.12 -0.29 0.50
CA VAL A 38 -6.45 0.94 0.89
C VAL A 38 -6.43 1.87 -0.32
N CYS A 39 -6.86 3.12 -0.11
CA CYS A 39 -6.95 4.14 -1.16
C CYS A 39 -7.87 3.80 -2.35
N GLY A 40 -8.81 2.86 -2.20
CA GLY A 40 -9.70 2.39 -3.28
C GLY A 40 -8.93 1.70 -4.42
N LYS A 41 -7.68 1.34 -4.12
CA LYS A 41 -6.68 0.90 -5.07
C LYS A 41 -6.07 -0.42 -4.62
N PHE A 42 -5.30 -0.44 -3.55
CA PHE A 42 -4.53 -1.63 -3.19
C PHE A 42 -5.28 -2.51 -2.17
N SER A 43 -5.49 -3.79 -2.50
CA SER A 43 -6.33 -4.69 -1.70
C SER A 43 -5.52 -5.48 -0.68
N LEU A 44 -6.08 -5.74 0.51
CA LEU A 44 -5.52 -6.72 1.43
C LEU A 44 -5.79 -8.14 0.89
N SER A 45 -4.83 -8.71 0.17
CA SER A 45 -5.00 -9.99 -0.53
C SER A 45 -5.00 -11.20 0.42
N LYS A 46 -5.46 -12.35 -0.07
CA LYS A 46 -5.41 -13.61 0.69
C LYS A 46 -3.97 -14.02 1.00
N THR A 47 -3.03 -13.71 0.12
CA THR A 47 -1.60 -13.98 0.30
C THR A 47 -1.02 -13.10 1.41
N MET A 48 -1.38 -11.80 1.47
CA MET A 48 -1.07 -10.90 2.60
C MET A 48 -1.60 -11.43 3.93
N ILE A 49 -2.87 -11.84 3.97
CA ILE A 49 -3.50 -12.35 5.19
C ILE A 49 -2.78 -13.61 5.71
N LYS A 50 -2.31 -14.49 4.82
CA LYS A 50 -1.59 -15.71 5.20
C LYS A 50 -0.23 -15.42 5.85
N ARG A 51 0.46 -14.37 5.44
CA ARG A 51 1.78 -13.97 5.99
C ARG A 51 1.68 -13.00 7.17
N ALA A 52 0.50 -12.43 7.42
CA ALA A 52 0.29 -11.53 8.54
C ALA A 52 0.48 -12.23 9.90
N LYS A 53 1.18 -11.57 10.82
CA LYS A 53 1.48 -12.10 12.16
C LYS A 53 0.48 -11.57 13.17
N LYS A 54 -0.08 -12.45 14.01
CA LYS A 54 -0.96 -12.03 15.09
C LYS A 54 -0.15 -11.33 16.18
N ILE A 55 -0.52 -10.09 16.51
CA ILE A 55 0.15 -9.29 17.55
C ILE A 55 -0.73 -9.10 18.79
N ILE A 56 -2.06 -9.18 18.64
CA ILE A 56 -3.01 -8.99 19.73
C ILE A 56 -4.09 -10.06 19.62
N ASN A 57 -4.43 -10.69 20.75
CA ASN A 57 -5.50 -11.67 20.87
C ASN A 57 -6.40 -11.32 22.06
N LEU A 58 -7.42 -10.48 21.82
CA LEU A 58 -8.45 -10.14 22.78
C LEU A 58 -9.72 -10.96 22.52
N LYS A 59 -10.62 -10.99 23.51
CA LYS A 59 -11.89 -11.74 23.44
C LYS A 59 -12.69 -11.47 22.16
N ASN A 60 -12.79 -10.21 21.75
CA ASN A 60 -13.61 -9.76 20.62
C ASN A 60 -12.80 -9.19 19.46
N ILE A 61 -11.47 -9.07 19.60
CA ILE A 61 -10.61 -8.41 18.60
C ILE A 61 -9.32 -9.19 18.51
N LYS A 62 -8.96 -9.58 17.29
CA LYS A 62 -7.64 -10.10 16.96
C LYS A 62 -6.98 -9.08 16.04
N ALA A 63 -5.80 -8.60 16.41
CA ALA A 63 -5.02 -7.71 15.56
C ALA A 63 -3.85 -8.48 14.96
N TYR A 64 -3.65 -8.25 13.68
CA TYR A 64 -2.56 -8.81 12.89
C TYR A 64 -1.78 -7.67 12.27
N ILE A 65 -0.48 -7.85 12.15
CA ILE A 65 0.41 -6.95 11.41
C ILE A 65 0.80 -7.62 10.10
N CYS A 66 0.77 -6.88 9.01
CA CYS A 66 1.24 -7.39 7.72
C CYS A 66 2.76 -7.58 7.74
N SER A 67 3.31 -8.27 6.75
CA SER A 67 4.76 -8.38 6.59
C SER A 67 5.38 -7.02 6.23
N ASN A 68 6.70 -6.87 6.41
CA ASN A 68 7.38 -5.63 6.06
C ASN A 68 7.27 -5.33 4.57
N GLU A 69 7.30 -6.38 3.74
CA GLU A 69 7.07 -6.32 2.30
C GLU A 69 5.69 -5.72 1.97
N ASP A 70 4.65 -6.16 2.68
CA ASP A 70 3.30 -5.63 2.48
C ASP A 70 3.18 -4.18 2.94
N ILE A 71 3.77 -3.87 4.10
CA ILE A 71 3.77 -2.52 4.65
C ILE A 71 4.50 -1.57 3.69
N PHE A 72 5.63 -2.00 3.13
CA PHE A 72 6.37 -1.26 2.11
C PHE A 72 5.46 -0.96 0.92
N LEU A 73 4.81 -1.97 0.34
CA LEU A 73 3.89 -1.77 -0.79
C LEU A 73 2.74 -0.82 -0.44
N PHE A 74 2.10 -0.97 0.73
CA PHE A 74 1.06 -0.03 1.16
C PHE A 74 1.57 1.41 1.27
N LYS A 75 2.81 1.61 1.73
CA LYS A 75 3.38 2.96 1.86
C LYS A 75 3.69 3.60 0.52
N THR A 76 4.13 2.82 -0.47
CA THR A 76 4.29 3.32 -1.85
C THR A 76 2.98 3.81 -2.47
N MET A 77 1.82 3.39 -1.96
CA MET A 77 0.51 3.84 -2.46
C MET A 77 0.10 5.23 -1.98
N THR A 78 0.92 5.89 -1.16
CA THR A 78 0.60 7.18 -0.54
C THR A 78 1.50 8.30 -1.05
N GLU A 79 1.05 9.54 -0.90
CA GLU A 79 1.79 10.75 -1.30
C GLU A 79 2.73 11.30 -0.21
N ARG A 80 2.61 10.78 1.02
CA ARG A 80 3.21 11.39 2.21
C ARG A 80 4.71 11.13 2.28
N GLU A 81 5.45 12.19 2.61
CA GLU A 81 6.91 12.14 2.77
C GLU A 81 7.38 11.12 3.81
N GLY A 82 6.72 11.07 4.97
CA GLY A 82 7.06 10.10 6.01
C GLY A 82 6.89 8.64 5.58
N ASP A 83 6.02 8.36 4.60
CA ASP A 83 5.85 7.01 4.07
C ASP A 83 7.04 6.60 3.18
N LEU A 84 7.74 7.55 2.54
CA LEU A 84 9.00 7.29 1.82
C LEU A 84 10.14 6.97 2.80
N GLU A 85 10.25 7.72 3.89
CA GLU A 85 11.24 7.46 4.95
C GLU A 85 11.05 6.08 5.59
N ASP A 86 9.80 5.70 5.84
CA ASP A 86 9.47 4.36 6.34
C ASP A 86 9.83 3.27 5.32
N CYS A 87 9.64 3.50 4.02
CA CYS A 87 10.08 2.58 2.96
C CYS A 87 11.60 2.40 2.98
N ILE A 88 12.38 3.49 3.06
CA ILE A 88 13.84 3.45 3.17
C ILE A 88 14.26 2.66 4.42
N SER A 89 13.63 2.96 5.56
CA SER A 89 13.89 2.25 6.82
C SER A 89 13.63 0.76 6.68
N ILE A 90 12.48 0.35 6.13
CA ILE A 90 12.17 -1.07 5.92
C ILE A 90 13.24 -1.73 5.04
N ALA A 91 13.54 -1.13 3.89
CA ALA A 91 14.44 -1.73 2.91
C ALA A 91 15.88 -1.86 3.41
N THR A 92 16.34 -0.91 4.24
CA THR A 92 17.71 -0.91 4.77
C THR A 92 17.87 -1.71 6.06
N THR A 93 16.79 -1.94 6.83
CA THR A 93 16.88 -2.61 8.13
C THR A 93 16.40 -4.06 8.12
N THR A 94 15.63 -4.49 7.12
CA THR A 94 14.95 -5.80 7.17
C THR A 94 15.22 -6.72 5.98
N ASP A 95 16.10 -6.32 5.04
CA ASP A 95 16.41 -7.06 3.79
C ASP A 95 15.15 -7.70 3.16
N PRO A 96 14.18 -6.87 2.73
CA PRO A 96 12.86 -7.36 2.33
C PRO A 96 12.94 -8.25 1.09
N ASN A 97 12.05 -9.23 1.00
CA ASN A 97 11.97 -10.08 -0.18
C ASN A 97 11.33 -9.33 -1.37
N TRP A 98 12.18 -8.73 -2.22
CA TRP A 98 11.73 -7.99 -3.40
C TRP A 98 10.95 -8.84 -4.40
N SER A 99 11.32 -10.11 -4.59
CA SER A 99 10.60 -11.02 -5.47
C SER A 99 9.17 -11.26 -4.98
N LEU A 100 8.97 -11.41 -3.67
CA LEU A 100 7.64 -11.53 -3.07
C LEU A 100 6.79 -10.27 -3.30
N MET A 101 7.40 -9.08 -3.19
CA MET A 101 6.71 -7.82 -3.49
C MET A 101 6.29 -7.74 -4.96
N LEU A 102 7.17 -8.12 -5.88
CA LEU A 102 6.87 -8.16 -7.31
C LEU A 102 5.73 -9.15 -7.64
N GLU A 103 5.75 -10.34 -7.03
CA GLU A 103 4.67 -11.32 -7.19
C GLU A 103 3.32 -10.77 -6.70
N GLU A 104 3.31 -10.11 -5.54
CA GLU A 104 2.10 -9.48 -5.01
C GLU A 104 1.60 -8.36 -5.93
N LEU A 105 2.49 -7.53 -6.48
CA LEU A 105 2.12 -6.49 -7.45
C LEU A 105 1.50 -7.09 -8.71
N ARG A 106 2.09 -8.14 -9.28
CA ARG A 106 1.52 -8.86 -10.44
C ARG A 106 0.14 -9.45 -10.13
N TYR A 107 -0.01 -10.03 -8.94
CA TYR A 107 -1.30 -10.56 -8.47
C TYR A 107 -2.37 -9.45 -8.39
N GLN A 108 -2.04 -8.31 -7.79
CA GLN A 108 -2.95 -7.19 -7.61
C GLN A 108 -3.39 -6.58 -8.95
N ILE A 109 -2.46 -6.41 -9.90
CA ILE A 109 -2.74 -5.94 -11.26
C ILE A 109 -3.74 -6.89 -11.95
N TYR A 110 -3.43 -8.19 -11.96
CA TYR A 110 -4.26 -9.19 -12.63
C TYR A 110 -5.68 -9.28 -12.04
N HIS A 111 -5.80 -9.25 -10.70
CA HIS A 111 -7.09 -9.46 -10.04
C HIS A 111 -7.95 -8.20 -9.95
N ASN A 112 -7.35 -7.02 -9.80
CA ASN A 112 -8.12 -5.79 -9.64
C ASN A 112 -8.43 -5.12 -10.99
N LYS A 113 -7.83 -5.57 -12.10
CA LYS A 113 -7.99 -5.00 -13.48
C LYS A 113 -7.75 -3.49 -13.55
N LYS A 114 -6.97 -2.96 -12.61
CA LYS A 114 -6.69 -1.54 -12.45
C LYS A 114 -5.17 -1.34 -12.56
N ASP A 115 -4.69 -1.52 -13.78
CA ASP A 115 -3.25 -1.51 -14.09
C ASP A 115 -2.60 -0.13 -13.89
N VAL A 116 -3.40 0.95 -13.81
CA VAL A 116 -2.91 2.34 -13.64
C VAL A 116 -2.01 2.54 -12.43
N TRP A 117 -2.10 1.70 -11.40
CA TRP A 117 -1.28 1.90 -10.21
C TRP A 117 0.16 1.50 -10.39
N ILE A 118 0.48 0.72 -11.43
CA ILE A 118 1.87 0.41 -11.69
C ILE A 118 2.67 1.66 -12.03
N THR A 119 2.03 2.67 -12.63
CA THR A 119 2.68 3.96 -12.90
C THR A 119 2.93 4.70 -11.59
N TRP A 120 1.92 4.74 -10.71
CA TRP A 120 2.05 5.34 -9.37
C TRP A 120 3.15 4.70 -8.52
N ILE A 121 3.12 3.37 -8.41
CA ILE A 121 4.12 2.64 -7.64
C ILE A 121 5.49 2.84 -8.27
N GLY A 122 5.60 2.75 -9.60
CA GLY A 122 6.85 3.03 -10.31
C GLY A 122 7.41 4.43 -10.01
N GLU A 123 6.61 5.49 -10.11
CA GLU A 123 7.02 6.86 -9.77
C GLU A 123 7.52 6.98 -8.31
N ARG A 124 6.89 6.25 -7.38
CA ARG A 124 7.31 6.23 -5.98
C ARG A 124 8.62 5.46 -5.78
N LEU A 125 8.82 4.38 -6.52
CA LEU A 125 10.09 3.63 -6.52
C LEU A 125 11.20 4.47 -7.15
N ASP A 126 10.94 5.21 -8.23
CA ASP A 126 11.92 6.14 -8.83
C ASP A 126 12.40 7.17 -7.80
N ILE A 127 11.48 7.75 -7.03
CA ILE A 127 11.83 8.70 -5.94
C ILE A 127 12.69 8.04 -4.86
N LEU A 128 12.45 6.76 -4.57
CA LEU A 128 13.26 6.02 -3.60
C LEU A 128 14.66 5.72 -4.16
N GLU A 129 14.78 5.41 -5.45
CA GLU A 129 16.08 5.26 -6.13
C GLU A 129 16.85 6.59 -6.17
N ASP A 130 16.18 7.71 -6.45
CA ASP A 130 16.78 9.06 -6.40
C ASP A 130 17.32 9.39 -4.99
N ARG A 131 16.75 8.77 -3.94
CA ARG A 131 17.23 8.86 -2.55
C ARG A 131 18.32 7.85 -2.20
N GLY A 132 18.81 7.09 -3.17
CA GLY A 132 19.90 6.13 -3.03
C GLY A 132 19.47 4.73 -2.60
N LEU A 133 18.17 4.40 -2.63
CA LEU A 133 17.71 3.05 -2.36
C LEU A 133 17.91 2.16 -3.60
N ILE A 134 18.57 1.01 -3.42
CA ILE A 134 18.69 0.01 -4.50
C ILE A 134 17.42 -0.85 -4.51
N ILE A 135 16.71 -0.88 -5.64
CA ILE A 135 15.44 -1.61 -5.80
C ILE A 135 15.61 -2.72 -6.85
N PRO A 136 15.89 -3.97 -6.44
CA PRO A 136 16.22 -5.06 -7.36
C PRO A 136 15.14 -5.42 -8.41
N ILE A 137 13.90 -4.98 -8.20
CA ILE A 137 12.76 -5.28 -9.08
C ILE A 137 12.38 -4.11 -9.99
N ILE A 138 13.16 -3.02 -10.01
CA ILE A 138 12.78 -1.81 -10.75
C ILE A 138 12.60 -2.07 -12.25
N GLU A 139 13.48 -2.87 -12.85
CA GLU A 139 13.41 -3.24 -14.26
C GLU A 139 12.12 -4.01 -14.59
N GLU A 140 11.67 -4.89 -13.70
CA GLU A 140 10.41 -5.61 -13.83
C GLU A 140 9.21 -4.68 -13.68
N ILE A 141 9.30 -3.67 -12.82
CA ILE A 141 8.27 -2.63 -12.68
C ILE A 141 8.21 -1.78 -13.95
N ASN A 142 9.35 -1.40 -14.54
CA ASN A 142 9.43 -0.66 -15.81
C ASN A 142 8.71 -1.39 -16.93
N LYS A 143 8.97 -2.69 -17.09
CA LYS A 143 8.27 -3.53 -18.07
C LYS A 143 6.76 -3.56 -17.84
N LEU A 144 6.31 -3.56 -16.59
CA LEU A 144 4.87 -3.52 -16.29
C LEU A 144 4.26 -2.13 -16.60
N ARG A 145 5.00 -1.04 -16.35
CA ARG A 145 4.61 0.33 -16.75
C ARG A 145 4.47 0.46 -18.26
N GLU A 146 5.49 0.04 -19.01
CA GLU A 146 5.50 0.07 -20.47
C GLU A 146 4.31 -0.71 -21.06
N LYS A 147 4.07 -1.92 -20.54
CA LYS A 147 2.92 -2.74 -20.96
C LYS A 147 1.60 -1.99 -20.72
N TYR A 148 1.46 -1.32 -19.58
CA TYR A 148 0.26 -0.54 -19.28
C TYR A 148 0.06 0.62 -20.28
N TYR A 149 1.11 1.41 -20.54
CA TYR A 149 1.04 2.52 -21.50
C TYR A 149 0.71 2.03 -22.92
N TYR A 150 1.33 0.93 -23.36
CA TYR A 150 1.05 0.33 -24.67
C TYR A 150 -0.43 -0.10 -24.82
N GLU A 151 -1.01 -0.71 -23.79
CA GLU A 151 -2.43 -1.11 -23.80
C GLU A 151 -3.38 0.09 -23.71
N LEU A 152 -2.98 1.19 -23.04
CA LEU A 152 -3.72 2.45 -23.06
C LEU A 152 -3.75 3.08 -24.46
N GLU A 153 -2.59 3.19 -25.13
CA GLU A 153 -2.50 3.75 -26.47
C GLU A 153 -3.34 2.99 -27.48
N LYS A 154 -3.35 1.65 -27.40
CA LYS A 154 -4.22 0.81 -28.24
C LYS A 154 -5.70 1.09 -28.05
N LYS A 155 -6.14 1.36 -26.82
CA LYS A 155 -7.54 1.67 -26.52
C LYS A 155 -7.96 3.04 -27.05
N GLN A 156 -7.03 4.00 -27.08
CA GLN A 156 -7.30 5.36 -27.61
C GLN A 156 -7.35 5.40 -29.14
N LYS A 157 -6.75 4.42 -29.82
CA LYS A 157 -6.79 4.27 -31.29
C LYS A 157 -8.01 3.50 -31.82
N LYS A 158 -8.90 3.05 -30.93
CA LYS A 158 -10.17 2.37 -31.27
C LYS A 158 -11.35 3.29 -30.98
#